data_AF-A0A3D6BR53-F1
#
_entry.id   AF-A0A3D6BR53-F1
#
_cell.length_a   1.000
_cell.length_b   1.000
_cell.length_c   1.000
_cell.angle_alpha   90.00
_cell.angle_beta   90.00
_cell.angle_gamma   90.00
#
_symmetry.space_group_name_H-M   'P 1'
#
loop_
_entity.id
_entity.type
_entity.pdbx_description
1 polymer ?
#
loop_
_entity_poly.entity_id
_entity_poly.type
_entity_poly.pdbx_seq_one_letter_code
_entity_poly.pdbx_strand_id
1 'polypeptide(L)'
;MDYDYVIIGSGFGGSVSALRLSEKGYKVLIIEKGKWFKGKDFPKTNWNLKKWLWEPRVSLYGFFKMTFLNHVTVLSGVGVGGGS
;
A
#
# COMPACT_ATOMS: atom_id res chain seq x y z
N MET A 1 1.07 -7.63 -22.64
CA MET A 1 0.52 -6.29 -22.35
C MET A 1 1.69 -5.33 -22.36
N ASP A 2 1.57 -4.22 -23.08
CA ASP A 2 2.63 -3.22 -23.20
C ASP A 2 2.21 -1.93 -22.49
N TYR A 3 3.14 -1.36 -21.72
CA TYR A 3 2.97 -0.12 -20.95
C TYR A 3 4.13 0.82 -21.24
N ASP A 4 3.86 2.11 -21.32
CA ASP A 4 4.88 3.14 -21.52
C ASP A 4 5.65 3.42 -20.22
N TYR A 5 4.95 3.33 -19.08
CA TYR A 5 5.53 3.58 -17.75
C TYR A 5 5.02 2.56 -16.72
N VAL A 6 5.89 2.19 -15.79
CA VAL A 6 5.55 1.36 -14.63
C VAL A 6 5.93 2.11 -13.36
N ILE A 7 4.96 2.23 -12.44
CA ILE A 7 5.11 2.87 -11.15
C ILE A 7 5.03 1.80 -10.06
N ILE A 8 6.04 1.76 -9.19
CA ILE A 8 6.09 0.83 -8.07
C ILE A 8 5.70 1.58 -6.80
N GLY A 9 4.53 1.23 -6.26
CA GLY A 9 3.92 1.87 -5.11
C GLY A 9 2.81 2.83 -5.52
N SER A 10 1.61 2.59 -4.99
CA SER A 10 0.41 3.41 -5.20
C SER A 10 0.23 4.51 -4.16
N GLY A 11 1.27 4.79 -3.36
CA GLY A 11 1.27 5.89 -2.40
C GLY A 11 1.05 7.26 -3.05
N PHE A 12 0.92 8.30 -2.24
CA PHE A 12 0.65 9.67 -2.70
C PHE A 12 1.45 10.08 -3.95
N GLY A 13 2.79 9.99 -3.90
CA GLY A 13 3.64 10.36 -5.03
C GLY A 13 3.40 9.50 -6.27
N GLY A 14 3.29 8.18 -6.11
CA GLY A 14 3.06 7.26 -7.22
C GLY A 14 1.72 7.47 -7.90
N SER A 15 0.65 7.69 -7.13
CA SER A 15 -0.69 7.97 -7.65
C SER A 15 -0.76 9.31 -8.37
N VAL A 16 -0.12 10.36 -7.84
CA VAL A 16 -0.06 11.68 -8.50
C VAL A 16 0.74 11.59 -9.82
N SER A 17 1.89 10.92 -9.81
CA SER A 17 2.68 10.70 -11.03
C SER A 17 1.90 9.89 -12.07
N ALA A 18 1.18 8.84 -11.64
CA ALA A 18 0.37 8.03 -12.53
C ALA A 18 -0.76 8.85 -13.18
N LEU A 19 -1.44 9.69 -12.39
CA LEU A 19 -2.47 10.60 -12.89
C LEU A 19 -1.88 11.52 -13.96
N ARG A 20 -0.77 12.21 -13.69
CA ARG A 20 -0.16 13.15 -14.64
C ARG A 20 0.31 12.48 -15.93
N LEU A 21 0.85 11.27 -15.86
CA LEU A 21 1.25 10.51 -17.05
C LEU A 21 0.03 10.04 -17.85
N SER A 22 -1.01 9.58 -17.16
CA SER A 22 -2.25 9.12 -17.82
C SER A 22 -3.00 10.29 -18.49
N GLU A 23 -3.04 11.47 -17.87
CA GLU A 23 -3.59 12.72 -18.46
C GLU A 23 -2.87 13.11 -19.76
N LYS A 24 -1.59 12.74 -19.91
CA LYS A 24 -0.81 12.95 -21.14
C LYS A 24 -1.04 11.86 -22.20
N GLY A 25 -1.88 10.87 -21.93
CA GLY A 25 -2.23 9.80 -22.86
C GLY A 25 -1.31 8.57 -22.81
N TYR A 26 -0.39 8.47 -21.85
CA TYR A 26 0.46 7.28 -21.70
C TYR A 26 -0.27 6.11 -21.05
N LYS A 27 0.09 4.88 -21.43
CA LYS A 27 -0.33 3.65 -20.75
C LYS A 27 0.55 3.42 -19.53
N VAL A 28 -0.02 3.59 -18.35
CA VAL A 28 0.70 3.48 -17.08
C VAL A 28 0.24 2.27 -16.30
N LEU A 29 1.18 1.45 -15.83
CA LEU A 29 0.94 0.37 -14.87
C LEU A 29 1.36 0.81 -13.47
N ILE A 30 0.50 0.61 -12.47
CA ILE A 30 0.86 0.78 -11.06
C ILE A 30 0.89 -0.59 -10.40
N ILE A 31 1.96 -0.90 -9.66
CA ILE A 31 2.11 -2.12 -8.89
C ILE A 31 2.19 -1.75 -7.41
N GLU A 32 1.30 -2.31 -6.59
CA GLU A 32 1.26 -2.12 -5.14
C GLU A 32 1.44 -3.46 -4.44
N LYS A 33 2.22 -3.49 -3.35
CA LYS A 33 2.44 -4.72 -2.56
C LYS A 33 1.22 -5.05 -1.69
N GLY A 34 0.51 -4.03 -1.24
CA GLY A 34 -0.66 -4.15 -0.38
C GLY A 34 -1.95 -4.42 -1.15
N LYS A 35 -3.00 -4.76 -0.41
CA LYS A 35 -4.34 -4.99 -0.98
C LYS A 35 -5.08 -3.67 -1.18
N TRP A 36 -6.10 -3.70 -2.03
CA TRP A 36 -7.11 -2.66 -2.03
C TRP A 36 -8.12 -2.93 -0.90
N PHE A 37 -7.96 -2.22 0.22
CA PHE A 37 -8.89 -2.33 1.34
C PHE A 37 -10.14 -1.48 1.10
N LYS A 38 -11.31 -2.08 1.33
CA LYS A 38 -12.61 -1.40 1.42
C LYS A 38 -13.03 -1.32 2.88
N GLY A 39 -14.05 -0.52 3.19
CA GLY A 39 -14.54 -0.35 4.58
C GLY A 39 -14.79 -1.66 5.35
N LYS A 40 -15.27 -2.71 4.66
CA LYS A 40 -15.54 -4.03 5.23
C LYS A 40 -14.29 -4.88 5.52
N ASP A 41 -13.16 -4.55 4.90
CA ASP A 41 -11.92 -5.32 5.00
C ASP A 41 -11.14 -4.96 6.26
N PHE A 42 -11.35 -3.74 6.77
CA PHE A 42 -10.73 -3.27 8.00
C PHE A 42 -11.22 -4.09 9.21
N PRO A 43 -10.32 -4.41 10.14
CA PRO A 43 -10.70 -5.09 11.37
C PRO A 43 -11.54 -4.17 12.25
N LYS A 44 -12.58 -4.71 12.88
CA LYS A 44 -13.38 -3.98 13.88
C LYS A 44 -12.58 -3.65 15.15
N THR A 45 -11.53 -4.42 15.43
CA THR A 45 -10.65 -4.27 16.60
C THR A 45 -9.22 -4.66 16.25
N ASN A 46 -8.24 -4.05 16.92
CA ASN A 46 -6.81 -4.32 16.68
C ASN A 46 -6.37 -5.74 17.10
N TRP A 47 -7.20 -6.45 17.87
CA TRP A 47 -6.97 -7.85 18.24
C TRP A 47 -7.05 -8.81 17.05
N ASN A 48 -7.67 -8.39 15.94
CA ASN A 48 -7.62 -9.17 14.70
C ASN A 48 -6.28 -8.94 13.98
N LEU A 49 -5.21 -9.49 14.54
CA LEU A 49 -3.83 -9.31 14.08
C LEU A 49 -3.65 -9.69 12.60
N LYS A 50 -4.35 -10.73 12.11
CA LYS A 50 -4.30 -11.16 10.69
C LYS A 50 -4.76 -10.08 9.71
N LYS A 51 -5.74 -9.26 10.11
CA LYS A 51 -6.28 -8.16 9.31
C LYS A 51 -5.65 -6.81 9.66
N TRP A 52 -5.06 -6.69 10.84
CA TRP A 52 -4.47 -5.45 11.32
C TRP A 52 -2.99 -5.34 10.95
N LEU A 53 -2.15 -6.30 11.34
CA LEU A 53 -0.71 -6.24 11.19
C LEU A 53 -0.22 -6.81 9.85
N TRP A 54 0.72 -6.14 9.23
CA TRP A 54 1.48 -6.61 8.08
C TRP A 54 2.81 -7.21 8.54
N GLU A 55 2.88 -8.53 8.59
CA GLU A 55 4.10 -9.31 8.78
C GLU A 55 4.01 -10.61 7.97
N PRO A 56 4.45 -10.58 6.70
CA PRO A 56 4.35 -11.73 5.80
C PRO A 56 5.08 -12.97 6.29
N ARG A 57 6.14 -12.83 7.10
CA ARG A 57 6.91 -13.99 7.62
C ARG A 57 6.08 -14.91 8.50
N VAL A 58 5.03 -14.38 9.13
CA VAL A 58 4.06 -15.15 9.93
C VAL A 58 2.65 -15.13 9.33
N SER A 59 2.56 -14.89 8.01
CA SER A 59 1.30 -14.88 7.25
C SER A 59 0.26 -13.85 7.73
N LEU A 60 0.72 -12.72 8.27
CA LEU A 60 -0.12 -11.57 8.60
C LEU A 60 -0.09 -10.57 7.45
N TYR A 61 -1.26 -10.29 6.85
CA TYR A 61 -1.40 -9.45 5.66
C TYR A 61 -2.41 -8.32 5.90
N GLY A 62 -2.32 -7.71 7.08
CA GLY A 62 -3.12 -6.54 7.44
C GLY A 62 -2.64 -5.26 6.77
N PHE A 63 -3.33 -4.16 7.02
CA PHE A 63 -3.04 -2.88 6.37
C PHE A 63 -1.95 -2.06 7.08
N PHE A 64 -1.50 -2.48 8.27
CA PHE A 64 -0.65 -1.68 9.13
C PHE A 64 0.71 -2.34 9.37
N LYS A 65 1.81 -1.66 9.07
CA LYS A 65 3.19 -2.14 9.29
C LYS A 65 3.87 -1.30 10.37
N MET A 66 4.57 -1.98 11.28
CA MET A 66 5.43 -1.35 12.29
C MET A 66 6.88 -1.77 12.05
N THR A 67 7.77 -0.78 11.96
CA THR A 67 9.22 -1.01 11.86
C THR A 67 9.88 -0.45 13.10
N PHE A 68 10.45 -1.31 13.92
CA PHE A 68 11.15 -0.93 15.15
C PHE A 68 12.63 -0.64 14.85
N LEU A 69 13.08 0.55 15.21
CA LEU A 69 14.48 0.97 15.19
C LEU A 69 14.92 1.29 16.63
N ASN A 70 16.22 1.46 16.86
CA ASN A 70 16.79 1.62 18.21
C ASN A 70 16.14 2.73 19.05
N HIS A 71 15.68 3.81 18.41
CA HIS A 71 15.11 4.97 19.11
C HIS A 71 13.74 5.40 18.56
N VAL A 72 13.30 4.82 17.45
CA VAL A 72 12.11 5.27 16.72
C VAL A 72 11.33 4.05 16.24
N THR A 73 10.01 4.11 16.39
CA THR A 73 9.11 3.17 15.72
C THR A 73 8.46 3.87 14.54
N VAL A 74 8.64 3.34 13.34
CA VAL A 74 8.03 3.87 12.12
C VAL A 74 6.76 3.09 11.81
N LEU A 75 5.65 3.82 11.72
CA LEU A 75 4.35 3.29 11.35
C LEU A 75 4.11 3.56 9.87
N SER A 76 3.62 2.57 9.13
CA SER A 76 3.38 2.71 7.68
C SER A 76 2.17 1.91 7.24
N GLY A 77 1.38 2.47 6.32
CA GLY A 77 0.30 1.76 5.65
C GLY A 77 0.83 0.81 4.58
N VAL A 78 0.16 -0.33 4.42
CA VAL A 78 0.38 -1.28 3.33
C VAL A 78 -0.96 -1.57 2.66
N GLY A 79 -1.20 -0.90 1.55
CA GLY A 79 -2.45 -0.99 0.79
C GLY A 79 -2.44 -0.03 -0.38
N VAL A 80 -3.47 -0.09 -1.23
CA VAL A 80 -3.69 0.92 -2.26
C VAL A 80 -3.80 2.31 -1.62
N GLY A 81 -3.00 3.27 -2.08
CA GLY A 81 -2.85 4.59 -1.45
C GLY A 81 -1.70 4.67 -0.42
N GLY A 82 -1.10 3.54 -0.05
CA GLY A 82 -0.03 3.49 0.94
C GLY A 82 -0.54 3.83 2.34
N GLY A 83 0.00 4.90 2.94
CA GLY A 83 -0.39 5.36 4.28
C GLY A 83 -1.09 6.74 4.30
N SER A 84 -1.44 7.28 3.13
CA SER A 84 -2.15 8.57 3.00
C SER A 84 -3.62 8.47 3.36
#